data_AF-A0A371PVC0-F1
#
_entry.id   AF-A0A371PVC0-F1
#
_cell.length_a   1.000
_cell.length_b   1.000
_cell.length_c   1.000
_cell.angle_alpha   90.00
_cell.angle_beta   90.00
_cell.angle_gamma   90.00
#
_symmetry.space_group_name_H-M   'P 1'
#
loop_
_entity.id
_entity.type
_entity.pdbx_description
1 polymer ?
#
loop_
_entity_poly.entity_id
_entity_poly.type
_entity_poly.pdbx_seq_one_letter_code
_entity_poly.pdbx_strand_id
1 'polypeptide(L)'
;MTALTLSTSSAATVRADAVVVGVAKGAKGVVVAPGAEAVDKAFGGKLAAVLETLGASGAEGEVTKLPAADGLKTPVVLAVGLGEAPAKGDDYDNEALRRAAGSAARALAGSKKAGFALPVEDAEAAAAVSEGALLGAYTFTAYRSNGNGQNAKGGKKNDAKSAPLGEVAILGGKPRDKEFKAAAERSQALAAEINRARDLINTPSNDLNPKSFAAEAQAAAKEFGLEVEVLDEKALKKGGFGGLMGVGQGSEAPPRLVRIAHTHAEATKTLALVGKGITYDSGGISLKPAGHNETMKCDMSGAAAVFAAVVAAAKLDLEVNVTGWLALAENMPSGSATRPGDVLTMYSGKTVEVLNTDAEGRLVLADALTRASEESPDAIVDVATLTGAMVLALGHRHFGIMANDDAFRTSIHEIAEEVGEQSWPMPMPEHLRKGMDSPVADIANMGERMGGGLVAGLFLKEFIGEGITWAHLDIAGPAFHEGAPWGYTPKGGTGSAVRTLVRLAERTAAGDLG
;
A
#
# COMPACT_ATOMS: atom_id res chain seq x y z
N MET A 1 2.79 -17.85 2.24
CA MET A 1 3.26 -16.98 1.16
C MET A 1 3.35 -17.78 -0.11
N THR A 2 2.94 -17.21 -1.23
CA THR A 2 3.07 -17.79 -2.57
C THR A 2 4.54 -17.74 -2.99
N ALA A 3 5.10 -18.85 -3.45
CA ALA A 3 6.46 -18.90 -3.98
C ALA A 3 6.51 -18.33 -5.39
N LEU A 4 7.63 -17.72 -5.78
CA LEU A 4 7.86 -17.20 -7.13
C LEU A 4 9.11 -17.87 -7.73
N THR A 5 9.01 -18.34 -8.96
CA THR A 5 10.13 -18.89 -9.73
C THR A 5 10.18 -18.33 -11.15
N LEU A 6 11.38 -18.15 -11.69
CA LEU A 6 11.60 -17.86 -13.11
C LEU A 6 11.86 -19.16 -13.87
N SER A 7 11.30 -19.29 -15.08
CA SER A 7 11.34 -20.54 -15.83
C SER A 7 11.49 -20.31 -17.34
N THR A 8 12.46 -21.00 -17.94
CA THR A 8 12.63 -21.10 -19.40
C THR A 8 11.74 -22.19 -20.03
N SER A 9 10.86 -22.82 -19.25
CA SER A 9 9.97 -23.86 -19.76
C SER A 9 8.92 -23.26 -20.68
N SER A 10 8.62 -23.94 -21.79
CA SER A 10 7.47 -23.59 -22.63
C SER A 10 6.16 -23.84 -21.88
N ALA A 11 5.15 -23.00 -22.14
CA ALA A 11 3.77 -23.15 -21.68
C ALA A 11 3.17 -24.54 -21.95
N ALA A 12 3.59 -25.24 -23.00
CA ALA A 12 3.13 -26.60 -23.27
C ALA A 12 3.71 -27.65 -22.31
N THR A 13 4.91 -27.39 -21.77
CA THR A 13 5.70 -28.39 -21.03
C THR A 13 5.79 -28.14 -19.54
N VAL A 14 5.32 -26.99 -19.06
CA VAL A 14 5.27 -26.67 -17.63
C VAL A 14 4.40 -27.69 -16.90
N ARG A 15 4.88 -28.22 -15.78
CA ARG A 15 4.11 -29.11 -14.91
C ARG A 15 3.51 -28.25 -13.79
N ALA A 16 2.23 -27.94 -13.91
CA ALA A 16 1.48 -27.07 -13.02
C ALA A 16 0.00 -27.46 -13.05
N ASP A 17 -0.80 -26.94 -12.11
CA ASP A 17 -2.24 -27.15 -12.09
C ASP A 17 -2.96 -26.30 -13.14
N ALA A 18 -2.35 -25.18 -13.55
CA ALA A 18 -2.83 -24.33 -14.62
C ALA A 18 -1.68 -23.63 -15.37
N VAL A 19 -1.93 -23.26 -16.62
CA VAL A 19 -1.15 -22.26 -17.36
C VAL A 19 -2.00 -21.02 -17.62
N VAL A 20 -1.45 -19.84 -17.34
CA VAL A 20 -2.06 -18.53 -17.57
C VAL A 20 -1.54 -17.98 -18.89
N VAL A 21 -2.43 -17.48 -19.74
CA VAL A 21 -2.11 -16.84 -21.02
C VAL A 21 -2.82 -15.50 -21.14
N GLY A 22 -2.17 -14.54 -21.81
CA GLY A 22 -2.75 -13.22 -22.06
C GLY A 22 -3.64 -13.21 -23.30
N VAL A 23 -4.73 -12.47 -23.24
CA VAL A 23 -5.55 -12.11 -24.40
C VAL A 23 -5.90 -10.63 -24.37
N ALA A 24 -6.08 -10.01 -25.52
CA ALA A 24 -6.38 -8.58 -25.63
C ALA A 24 -7.50 -8.35 -26.65
N LYS A 25 -8.11 -7.17 -26.57
CA LYS A 25 -9.10 -6.69 -27.52
C LYS A 25 -8.38 -6.13 -28.75
N GLY A 26 -8.56 -6.80 -29.89
CA GLY A 26 -8.08 -6.33 -31.18
C GLY A 26 -9.20 -5.75 -32.05
N ALA A 27 -8.82 -5.14 -33.17
CA ALA A 27 -9.76 -4.46 -34.08
C ALA A 27 -10.83 -5.38 -34.69
N LYS A 28 -10.59 -6.70 -34.74
CA LYS A 28 -11.48 -7.69 -35.36
C LYS A 28 -11.96 -8.78 -34.38
N GLY A 29 -11.70 -8.62 -33.09
CA GLY A 29 -11.98 -9.65 -32.09
C GLY A 29 -10.83 -9.84 -31.11
N VAL A 30 -10.89 -10.92 -30.34
CA VAL A 30 -9.88 -11.28 -29.34
C VAL A 30 -8.58 -11.67 -30.04
N VAL A 31 -7.46 -11.18 -29.49
CA VAL A 31 -6.11 -11.51 -29.94
C VAL A 31 -5.38 -12.23 -28.81
N VAL A 32 -4.69 -13.31 -29.16
CA VAL A 32 -3.80 -14.03 -28.23
C VAL A 32 -2.50 -13.24 -28.09
N ALA A 33 -2.11 -12.93 -26.85
CA ALA A 33 -0.90 -12.15 -26.57
C ALA A 33 0.38 -13.01 -26.65
N PRO A 34 1.56 -12.39 -26.81
CA PRO A 34 2.84 -13.08 -26.75
C PRO A 34 3.02 -13.99 -25.52
N GLY A 35 3.74 -15.10 -25.70
CA GLY A 35 3.97 -16.14 -24.69
C GLY A 35 2.98 -17.30 -24.74
N ALA A 36 1.82 -17.09 -25.36
CA ALA A 36 0.76 -18.09 -25.48
C ALA A 36 0.84 -18.96 -26.75
N GLU A 37 1.88 -18.83 -27.58
CA GLU A 37 2.00 -19.48 -28.90
C GLU A 37 1.91 -21.00 -28.80
N ALA A 38 2.54 -21.58 -27.78
CA ALA A 38 2.51 -23.02 -27.56
C ALA A 38 1.13 -23.52 -27.12
N VAL A 39 0.36 -22.68 -26.40
CA VAL A 39 -1.02 -22.97 -26.00
C VAL A 39 -1.93 -22.84 -27.21
N ASP A 40 -1.85 -21.75 -27.96
CA ASP A 40 -2.65 -21.57 -29.18
C ASP A 40 -2.42 -22.69 -30.21
N LYS A 41 -1.16 -23.12 -30.39
CA LYS A 41 -0.83 -24.28 -31.23
C LYS A 41 -1.51 -25.57 -30.75
N ALA A 42 -1.63 -25.82 -29.45
CA ALA A 42 -2.33 -26.98 -28.92
C ALA A 42 -3.84 -26.94 -29.22
N PHE A 43 -4.41 -25.74 -29.33
CA PHE A 43 -5.78 -25.52 -29.83
C PHE A 43 -5.86 -25.42 -31.37
N GLY A 44 -4.79 -25.77 -32.09
CA GLY A 44 -4.76 -25.75 -33.56
C GLY A 44 -4.79 -24.34 -34.17
N GLY A 45 -4.30 -23.33 -33.45
CA GLY A 45 -4.31 -21.93 -33.89
C GLY A 45 -5.66 -21.24 -33.74
N LYS A 46 -6.54 -21.78 -32.88
CA LYS A 46 -7.94 -21.34 -32.72
C LYS A 46 -8.28 -20.91 -31.30
N LEU A 47 -7.29 -20.66 -30.44
CA LEU A 47 -7.54 -20.31 -29.04
C LEU A 47 -8.41 -19.05 -28.92
N ALA A 48 -8.15 -18.00 -29.71
CA ALA A 48 -8.98 -16.80 -29.74
C ALA A 48 -10.45 -17.11 -30.05
N ALA A 49 -10.72 -17.87 -31.11
CA ALA A 49 -12.10 -18.21 -31.50
C ALA A 49 -12.81 -19.08 -30.45
N VAL A 50 -12.08 -19.97 -29.77
CA VAL A 50 -12.62 -20.75 -28.64
C VAL A 50 -12.98 -19.83 -27.48
N LEU A 51 -12.12 -18.87 -27.14
CA LEU A 51 -12.37 -17.92 -26.07
C LEU A 51 -13.54 -16.99 -26.39
N GLU A 52 -13.65 -16.49 -27.61
CA GLU A 52 -14.81 -15.71 -28.08
C GLU A 52 -16.11 -16.52 -27.98
N THR A 53 -16.07 -17.81 -28.31
CA THR A 53 -17.24 -18.71 -28.17
C THR A 53 -17.65 -18.84 -26.70
N LEU A 54 -16.70 -18.76 -25.76
CA LEU A 54 -16.95 -18.74 -24.31
C LEU A 54 -17.34 -17.35 -23.78
N GLY A 55 -17.41 -16.33 -24.65
CA GLY A 55 -17.81 -14.97 -24.32
C GLY A 55 -16.66 -14.05 -23.91
N ALA A 56 -15.40 -14.48 -24.04
CA ALA A 56 -14.26 -13.64 -23.74
C ALA A 56 -14.19 -12.43 -24.69
N SER A 57 -13.87 -11.26 -24.13
CA SER A 57 -13.74 -10.01 -24.88
C SER A 57 -12.30 -9.48 -24.92
N GLY A 58 -11.44 -9.95 -24.03
CA GLY A 58 -10.08 -9.42 -23.82
C GLY A 58 -10.03 -8.21 -22.90
N ALA A 59 -11.16 -7.85 -22.26
CA ALA A 59 -11.24 -6.72 -21.34
C ALA A 59 -10.29 -6.89 -20.15
N GLU A 60 -9.76 -5.78 -19.64
CA GLU A 60 -8.74 -5.79 -18.60
C GLU A 60 -9.17 -6.60 -17.36
N GLY A 61 -8.36 -7.59 -16.99
CA GLY A 61 -8.60 -8.46 -15.84
C GLY A 61 -9.73 -9.47 -16.01
N GLU A 62 -10.38 -9.54 -17.18
CA GLU A 62 -11.36 -10.60 -17.51
C GLU A 62 -10.69 -11.97 -17.44
N VAL A 63 -11.31 -12.95 -16.80
CA VAL A 63 -10.75 -14.29 -16.65
C VAL A 63 -11.68 -15.34 -17.26
N THR A 64 -11.14 -16.14 -18.19
CA THR A 64 -11.83 -17.30 -18.76
C THR A 64 -11.01 -18.57 -18.51
N LYS A 65 -11.62 -19.57 -17.88
CA LYS A 65 -10.99 -20.89 -17.64
C LYS A 65 -11.54 -21.91 -18.62
N LEU A 66 -10.65 -22.72 -19.18
CA LEU A 66 -11.03 -23.82 -20.07
C LEU A 66 -10.15 -25.06 -19.83
N PRO A 67 -10.66 -26.27 -20.10
CA PRO A 67 -9.84 -27.48 -20.12
C PRO A 67 -8.68 -27.32 -21.08
N ALA A 68 -7.51 -27.83 -20.69
CA ALA A 68 -6.36 -27.86 -21.57
C ALA A 68 -6.57 -28.84 -22.74
N ALA A 69 -6.08 -28.46 -23.92
CA ALA A 69 -6.03 -29.33 -25.09
C ALA A 69 -4.89 -30.37 -24.98
N ASP A 70 -4.98 -31.43 -25.79
CA ASP A 70 -3.91 -32.41 -25.93
C ASP A 70 -2.58 -31.73 -26.32
N GLY A 71 -1.50 -32.18 -25.70
CA GLY A 71 -0.15 -31.60 -25.89
C GLY A 71 0.28 -30.60 -24.82
N LEU A 72 -0.64 -30.17 -23.93
CA LEU A 72 -0.30 -29.40 -22.73
C LEU A 72 -0.13 -30.33 -21.51
N LYS A 73 0.88 -30.10 -20.68
CA LYS A 73 1.09 -30.85 -19.43
C LYS A 73 0.30 -30.34 -18.23
N THR A 74 -0.40 -29.22 -18.38
CA THR A 74 -1.31 -28.64 -17.40
C THR A 74 -2.75 -29.07 -17.70
N PRO A 75 -3.61 -29.32 -16.70
CA PRO A 75 -5.01 -29.69 -16.93
C PRO A 75 -5.93 -28.49 -17.25
N VAL A 76 -5.53 -27.26 -16.88
CA VAL A 76 -6.34 -26.04 -17.05
C VAL A 76 -5.54 -24.98 -17.79
N VAL A 77 -6.20 -24.29 -18.73
CA VAL A 77 -5.75 -23.01 -19.27
C VAL A 77 -6.61 -21.91 -18.66
N LEU A 78 -5.97 -20.82 -18.25
CA LEU A 78 -6.63 -19.60 -17.80
C LEU A 78 -6.22 -18.47 -18.75
N ALA A 79 -7.15 -17.99 -19.56
CA ALA A 79 -6.96 -16.77 -20.33
C ALA A 79 -7.31 -15.57 -19.48
N VAL A 80 -6.44 -14.56 -19.45
CA VAL A 80 -6.68 -13.29 -18.76
C VAL A 80 -6.57 -12.11 -19.71
N GLY A 81 -7.53 -11.20 -19.63
CA GLY A 81 -7.61 -10.02 -20.47
C GLY A 81 -6.60 -8.94 -20.09
N LEU A 82 -5.91 -8.41 -21.09
CA LEU A 82 -4.90 -7.35 -21.00
C LEU A 82 -5.46 -5.97 -21.39
N GLY A 83 -6.74 -5.88 -21.77
CA GLY A 83 -7.35 -4.65 -22.27
C GLY A 83 -7.17 -4.51 -23.78
N GLU A 84 -6.98 -3.28 -24.25
CA GLU A 84 -6.76 -3.00 -25.67
C GLU A 84 -5.39 -3.56 -26.12
N ALA A 85 -5.33 -4.18 -27.28
CA ALA A 85 -4.05 -4.61 -27.85
C ALA A 85 -3.21 -3.37 -28.21
N PRO A 86 -1.89 -3.39 -27.92
CA PRO A 86 -1.01 -2.29 -28.28
C PRO A 86 -0.97 -2.10 -29.80
N ALA A 87 -0.52 -0.92 -30.24
CA ALA A 87 -0.25 -0.70 -31.65
C ALA A 87 0.85 -1.67 -32.13
N LYS A 88 0.85 -1.95 -33.44
CA LYS A 88 1.76 -2.96 -33.99
C LYS A 88 3.22 -2.54 -33.78
N GLY A 89 3.94 -3.31 -32.96
CA GLY A 89 5.36 -3.09 -32.66
C GLY A 89 5.61 -2.44 -31.31
N ASP A 90 4.55 -2.08 -30.58
CA ASP A 90 4.64 -1.61 -29.20
C ASP A 90 4.38 -2.76 -28.22
N ASP A 91 4.95 -2.65 -27.04
CA ASP A 91 4.83 -3.63 -25.97
C ASP A 91 3.56 -3.40 -25.14
N TYR A 92 3.17 -4.40 -24.36
CA TYR A 92 2.08 -4.24 -23.39
C TYR A 92 2.54 -3.39 -22.20
N ASP A 93 1.66 -2.50 -21.75
CA ASP A 93 1.89 -1.70 -20.55
C ASP A 93 2.12 -2.58 -19.31
N ASN A 94 3.14 -2.23 -18.53
CA ASN A 94 3.53 -2.99 -17.34
C ASN A 94 2.42 -3.04 -16.28
N GLU A 95 1.62 -1.99 -16.12
CA GLU A 95 0.50 -2.01 -15.17
C GLU A 95 -0.65 -2.90 -15.66
N ALA A 96 -0.91 -2.96 -16.98
CA ALA A 96 -1.85 -3.92 -17.55
C ALA A 96 -1.41 -5.37 -17.28
N LEU A 97 -0.12 -5.68 -17.47
CA LEU A 97 0.46 -6.99 -17.15
C LEU A 97 0.33 -7.32 -15.66
N ARG A 98 0.65 -6.36 -14.78
CA ARG A 98 0.56 -6.51 -13.32
C ARG A 98 -0.88 -6.80 -12.88
N ARG A 99 -1.86 -6.05 -13.39
CA ARG A 99 -3.29 -6.25 -13.06
C ARG A 99 -3.80 -7.60 -13.57
N ALA A 100 -3.47 -7.97 -14.80
CA ALA A 100 -3.85 -9.27 -15.35
C ALA A 100 -3.27 -10.44 -14.54
N ALA A 101 -1.98 -10.37 -14.20
CA ALA A 101 -1.33 -11.35 -13.34
C ALA A 101 -2.02 -11.49 -11.98
N GLY A 102 -2.43 -10.36 -11.37
CA GLY A 102 -3.18 -10.36 -10.12
C GLY A 102 -4.56 -11.01 -10.21
N SER A 103 -5.31 -10.71 -11.27
CA SER A 103 -6.62 -11.32 -11.53
C SER A 103 -6.49 -12.83 -11.76
N ALA A 104 -5.49 -13.25 -12.53
CA ALA A 104 -5.21 -14.67 -12.78
C ALA A 104 -4.80 -15.41 -11.49
N ALA A 105 -3.89 -14.84 -10.69
CA ALA A 105 -3.46 -15.45 -9.43
C ALA A 105 -4.62 -15.61 -8.45
N ARG A 106 -5.47 -14.58 -8.29
CA ARG A 106 -6.68 -14.65 -7.47
C ARG A 106 -7.64 -15.73 -7.95
N ALA A 107 -7.86 -15.81 -9.27
CA ALA A 107 -8.72 -16.83 -9.85
C ALA A 107 -8.18 -18.26 -9.67
N LEU A 108 -6.87 -18.42 -9.41
CA LEU A 108 -6.21 -19.71 -9.19
C LEU A 108 -6.03 -20.09 -7.72
N ALA A 109 -6.69 -19.40 -6.79
CA ALA A 109 -6.77 -19.80 -5.39
C ALA A 109 -7.07 -21.31 -5.24
N GLY A 110 -6.31 -21.96 -4.38
CA GLY A 110 -6.34 -23.40 -4.11
C GLY A 110 -5.48 -24.26 -5.03
N SER A 111 -4.89 -23.68 -6.08
CA SER A 111 -3.89 -24.37 -6.91
C SER A 111 -2.53 -24.39 -6.22
N LYS A 112 -1.76 -25.47 -6.38
CA LYS A 112 -0.41 -25.61 -5.84
C LYS A 112 0.61 -24.88 -6.70
N LYS A 113 0.47 -24.89 -8.02
CA LYS A 113 1.39 -24.24 -8.95
C LYS A 113 0.68 -23.78 -10.21
N ALA A 114 1.04 -22.59 -10.71
CA ALA A 114 0.60 -22.09 -12.00
C ALA A 114 1.78 -21.50 -12.80
N GLY A 115 1.82 -21.79 -14.10
CA GLY A 115 2.77 -21.16 -15.03
C GLY A 115 2.15 -19.91 -15.66
N PHE A 116 2.82 -18.77 -15.60
CA PHE A 116 2.36 -17.51 -16.17
C PHE A 116 3.10 -17.25 -17.48
N ALA A 117 2.43 -17.52 -18.61
CA ALA A 117 2.88 -17.20 -19.96
C ALA A 117 2.18 -15.91 -20.45
N LEU A 118 2.46 -14.81 -19.75
CA LEU A 118 2.12 -13.46 -20.19
C LEU A 118 3.28 -12.87 -21.00
N PRO A 119 3.09 -11.75 -21.72
CA PRO A 119 4.18 -11.03 -22.38
C PRO A 119 5.27 -10.66 -21.37
N VAL A 120 6.46 -11.26 -21.52
CA VAL A 120 7.63 -11.06 -20.67
C VAL A 120 8.84 -10.91 -21.59
N GLU A 121 9.05 -9.68 -22.05
CA GLU A 121 10.07 -9.35 -23.04
C GLU A 121 11.42 -9.03 -22.37
N ASP A 122 11.35 -8.36 -21.22
CA ASP A 122 12.47 -7.90 -20.41
C ASP A 122 12.25 -8.14 -18.90
N ALA A 123 13.18 -7.62 -18.10
CA ALA A 123 13.14 -7.74 -16.64
C ALA A 123 12.01 -6.91 -16.00
N GLU A 124 11.59 -5.80 -16.61
CA GLU A 124 10.52 -4.94 -16.08
C GLU A 124 9.15 -5.60 -16.24
N ALA A 125 8.87 -6.17 -17.42
CA ALA A 125 7.68 -6.98 -17.65
C ALA A 125 7.65 -8.21 -16.73
N ALA A 126 8.80 -8.86 -16.51
CA ALA A 126 8.91 -9.95 -15.54
C ALA A 126 8.61 -9.48 -14.11
N ALA A 127 9.07 -8.30 -13.70
CA ALA A 127 8.77 -7.70 -12.40
C ALA A 127 7.27 -7.42 -12.26
N ALA A 128 6.65 -6.80 -13.27
CA ALA A 128 5.23 -6.48 -13.28
C ALA A 128 4.36 -7.74 -13.12
N VAL A 129 4.61 -8.79 -13.89
CA VAL A 129 3.87 -10.07 -13.76
C VAL A 129 4.12 -10.70 -12.39
N SER A 130 5.35 -10.66 -11.89
CA SER A 130 5.72 -11.22 -10.57
C SER A 130 4.99 -10.51 -9.43
N GLU A 131 5.06 -9.18 -9.38
CA GLU A 131 4.37 -8.35 -8.40
C GLU A 131 2.87 -8.58 -8.45
N GLY A 132 2.28 -8.50 -9.65
CA GLY A 132 0.86 -8.69 -9.86
C GLY A 132 0.37 -10.03 -9.33
N ALA A 133 1.06 -11.11 -9.71
CA ALA A 133 0.69 -12.46 -9.28
C ALA A 133 0.83 -12.65 -7.76
N LEU A 134 1.92 -12.17 -7.15
CA LEU A 134 2.13 -12.27 -5.70
C LEU A 134 1.11 -11.45 -4.89
N LEU A 135 0.80 -10.24 -5.35
CA LEU A 135 -0.17 -9.36 -4.71
C LEU A 135 -1.62 -9.86 -4.90
N GLY A 136 -1.94 -10.42 -6.06
CA GLY A 136 -3.26 -10.99 -6.35
C GLY A 136 -3.52 -12.32 -5.64
N ALA A 137 -2.46 -13.06 -5.28
CA ALA A 137 -2.56 -14.27 -4.48
C ALA A 137 -2.79 -14.00 -2.98
N TYR A 138 -2.77 -12.74 -2.53
CA TYR A 138 -2.96 -12.38 -1.13
C TYR A 138 -4.33 -12.84 -0.58
N THR A 139 -4.31 -13.39 0.64
CA THR A 139 -5.51 -13.76 1.38
C THR A 139 -5.34 -13.47 2.87
N PHE A 140 -6.28 -12.74 3.47
CA PHE A 140 -6.33 -12.56 4.91
C PHE A 140 -7.29 -13.59 5.55
N THR A 141 -6.75 -14.57 6.28
CA THR A 141 -7.53 -15.67 6.86
C THR A 141 -7.30 -15.89 8.35
N ALA A 142 -6.56 -15.00 9.02
CA ALA A 142 -6.13 -15.14 10.43
C ALA A 142 -7.28 -15.47 11.41
N TYR A 143 -8.48 -14.91 11.16
CA TYR A 143 -9.66 -15.06 12.02
C TYR A 143 -10.69 -16.09 11.54
N ARG A 144 -10.44 -16.79 10.43
CA ARG A 144 -11.36 -17.83 9.94
C ARG A 144 -11.09 -19.15 10.65
N SER A 145 -12.15 -19.90 10.97
CA SER A 145 -12.08 -21.21 11.63
C SER A 145 -11.26 -22.29 10.88
N ASN A 146 -11.04 -22.10 9.58
CA ASN A 146 -10.21 -22.96 8.73
C ASN A 146 -8.88 -22.28 8.31
N GLY A 147 -8.49 -21.18 8.96
CA GLY A 147 -7.23 -20.47 8.72
C GLY A 147 -6.12 -20.87 9.71
N ASN A 148 -4.90 -20.34 9.51
CA ASN A 148 -3.71 -20.61 10.35
C ASN A 148 -3.75 -19.94 11.76
N GLY A 149 -4.92 -19.54 12.26
CA GLY A 149 -5.06 -18.85 13.54
C GLY A 149 -4.77 -19.75 14.75
N GLN A 150 -4.20 -19.18 15.82
CA GLN A 150 -3.81 -19.89 17.06
C GLN A 150 -4.98 -20.57 17.81
N ASN A 151 -6.23 -20.28 17.43
CA ASN A 151 -7.45 -20.81 18.06
C ASN A 151 -8.15 -21.94 17.28
N ALA A 152 -7.52 -22.54 16.26
CA ALA A 152 -8.07 -23.68 15.53
C ALA A 152 -8.03 -25.00 16.34
N LYS A 153 -8.66 -25.03 17.52
CA LYS A 153 -8.94 -26.29 18.23
C LYS A 153 -10.13 -26.98 17.55
N GLY A 154 -9.84 -27.86 16.58
CA GLY A 154 -10.82 -28.85 16.06
C GLY A 154 -11.37 -28.61 14.65
N GLY A 155 -10.84 -27.67 13.88
CA GLY A 155 -11.25 -27.45 12.47
C GLY A 155 -10.70 -28.52 11.53
N LYS A 156 -11.54 -29.04 10.61
CA LYS A 156 -11.12 -29.90 9.50
C LYS A 156 -9.98 -29.22 8.73
N LYS A 157 -8.91 -29.97 8.43
CA LYS A 157 -7.79 -29.56 7.57
C LYS A 157 -8.32 -28.78 6.35
N ASN A 158 -7.80 -27.56 6.18
CA ASN A 158 -7.87 -26.66 5.03
C ASN A 158 -8.92 -27.05 3.98
N ASP A 159 -9.96 -26.23 3.80
CA ASP A 159 -10.64 -26.19 2.51
C ASP A 159 -9.60 -25.76 1.47
N ALA A 160 -8.99 -26.75 0.79
CA ALA A 160 -7.90 -26.53 -0.16
C ALA A 160 -8.29 -25.52 -1.26
N LYS A 161 -9.60 -25.31 -1.47
CA LYS A 161 -10.18 -24.34 -2.42
C LYS A 161 -10.05 -22.87 -1.99
N SER A 162 -9.74 -22.56 -0.72
CA SER A 162 -9.60 -21.18 -0.23
C SER A 162 -8.15 -20.79 0.09
N ALA A 163 -7.19 -21.69 -0.08
CA ALA A 163 -5.78 -21.37 0.09
C ALA A 163 -5.31 -20.40 -1.02
N PRO A 164 -4.34 -19.52 -0.77
CA PRO A 164 -3.71 -18.74 -1.83
C PRO A 164 -3.03 -19.68 -2.85
N LEU A 165 -2.79 -19.19 -4.07
CA LEU A 165 -1.99 -19.91 -5.05
C LEU A 165 -0.62 -20.28 -4.44
N GLY A 166 -0.20 -21.54 -4.52
CA GLY A 166 1.01 -22.01 -3.83
C GLY A 166 2.31 -21.51 -4.46
N GLU A 167 2.43 -21.57 -5.78
CA GLU A 167 3.62 -21.18 -6.54
C GLU A 167 3.23 -20.53 -7.87
N VAL A 168 3.90 -19.43 -8.20
CA VAL A 168 3.88 -18.73 -9.48
C VAL A 168 5.19 -19.03 -10.20
N ALA A 169 5.11 -19.59 -11.41
CA ALA A 169 6.25 -19.77 -12.29
C ALA A 169 6.14 -18.82 -13.50
N ILE A 170 6.99 -17.80 -13.57
CA ILE A 170 7.04 -16.86 -14.70
C ILE A 170 7.70 -17.54 -15.88
N LEU A 171 6.91 -17.83 -16.91
CA LEU A 171 7.39 -18.47 -18.14
C LEU A 171 7.98 -17.39 -19.06
N GLY A 172 9.07 -17.72 -19.74
CA GLY A 172 9.86 -16.71 -20.46
C GLY A 172 10.84 -15.95 -19.55
N GLY A 173 10.74 -16.13 -18.23
CA GLY A 173 11.74 -15.65 -17.29
C GLY A 173 13.10 -16.28 -17.57
N LYS A 174 14.16 -15.46 -17.58
CA LYS A 174 15.55 -15.89 -17.82
C LYS A 174 16.28 -16.06 -16.47
N PRO A 175 16.17 -17.19 -15.75
CA PRO A 175 16.69 -17.35 -14.37
C PRO A 175 18.22 -17.21 -14.23
N ARG A 176 18.97 -17.32 -15.34
CA ARG A 176 20.42 -17.14 -15.37
C ARG A 176 20.83 -15.71 -15.71
N ASP A 177 19.88 -14.90 -16.15
CA ASP A 177 20.07 -13.48 -16.43
C ASP A 177 20.00 -12.70 -15.11
N LYS A 178 20.94 -11.76 -14.93
CA LYS A 178 21.07 -11.01 -13.67
C LYS A 178 19.91 -10.04 -13.46
N GLU A 179 19.45 -9.38 -14.53
CA GLU A 179 18.39 -8.37 -14.44
C GLU A 179 17.05 -9.04 -14.10
N PHE A 180 16.73 -10.16 -14.76
CA PHE A 180 15.55 -10.95 -14.42
C PHE A 180 15.58 -11.47 -12.98
N LYS A 181 16.74 -11.94 -12.52
CA LYS A 181 16.89 -12.43 -11.15
C LYS A 181 16.66 -11.29 -10.13
N ALA A 182 17.30 -10.15 -10.36
CA ALA A 182 17.14 -8.96 -9.50
C ALA A 182 15.68 -8.47 -9.49
N ALA A 183 15.03 -8.41 -10.65
CA ALA A 183 13.61 -8.09 -10.77
C ALA A 183 12.73 -9.02 -9.93
N ALA A 184 12.92 -10.34 -10.02
CA ALA A 184 12.15 -11.31 -9.26
C ALA A 184 12.40 -11.22 -7.74
N GLU A 185 13.65 -11.03 -7.31
CA GLU A 185 14.01 -10.85 -5.89
C GLU A 185 13.39 -9.57 -5.33
N ARG A 186 13.45 -8.46 -6.09
CA ARG A 186 12.79 -7.20 -5.74
C ARG A 186 11.27 -7.37 -5.63
N SER A 187 10.63 -8.00 -6.62
CA SER A 187 9.18 -8.23 -6.60
C SER A 187 8.74 -9.07 -5.40
N GLN A 188 9.53 -10.08 -5.01
CA GLN A 188 9.27 -10.87 -3.80
C GLN A 188 9.39 -10.02 -2.53
N ALA A 189 10.46 -9.23 -2.40
CA ALA A 189 10.68 -8.38 -1.23
C ALA A 189 9.56 -7.35 -1.08
N LEU A 190 9.20 -6.66 -2.17
CA LEU A 190 8.16 -5.63 -2.20
C LEU A 190 6.77 -6.19 -1.94
N ALA A 191 6.39 -7.29 -2.61
CA ALA A 191 5.07 -7.90 -2.42
C ALA A 191 4.88 -8.43 -0.99
N ALA A 192 5.95 -8.91 -0.35
CA ALA A 192 5.91 -9.33 1.05
C ALA A 192 5.57 -8.17 1.99
N GLU A 193 6.18 -7.00 1.79
CA GLU A 193 5.97 -5.83 2.65
C GLU A 193 4.64 -5.13 2.38
N ILE A 194 4.18 -5.09 1.12
CA ILE A 194 2.80 -4.65 0.80
C ILE A 194 1.80 -5.56 1.50
N ASN A 195 1.98 -6.88 1.45
CA ASN A 195 1.10 -7.82 2.14
C ASN A 195 1.21 -7.70 3.67
N ARG A 196 2.37 -7.34 4.23
CA ARG A 196 2.50 -7.00 5.66
C ARG A 196 1.65 -5.77 6.01
N ALA A 197 1.71 -4.71 5.21
CA ALA A 197 0.85 -3.54 5.40
C ALA A 197 -0.63 -3.93 5.33
N ARG A 198 -1.03 -4.76 4.35
CA ARG A 198 -2.40 -5.29 4.24
C ARG A 198 -2.81 -6.12 5.46
N ASP A 199 -1.93 -6.96 5.99
CA ASP A 199 -2.20 -7.74 7.19
C ASP A 199 -2.46 -6.84 8.40
N LEU A 200 -1.65 -5.81 8.60
CA LEU A 200 -1.86 -4.83 9.67
C LEU A 200 -3.20 -4.10 9.51
N ILE A 201 -3.48 -3.57 8.32
CA ILE A 201 -4.74 -2.86 8.02
C ILE A 201 -5.98 -3.75 8.19
N ASN A 202 -5.85 -5.04 7.85
CA ASN A 202 -6.96 -5.99 7.97
C ASN A 202 -7.13 -6.53 9.40
N THR A 203 -6.12 -6.44 10.25
CA THR A 203 -6.19 -6.88 11.65
C THR A 203 -7.14 -5.97 12.43
N PRO A 204 -8.12 -6.52 13.16
CA PRO A 204 -9.07 -5.74 13.93
C PRO A 204 -8.38 -5.06 15.12
N SER A 205 -8.89 -3.90 15.51
CA SER A 205 -8.26 -3.01 16.50
C SER A 205 -8.15 -3.61 17.91
N ASN A 206 -8.99 -4.61 18.24
CA ASN A 206 -8.86 -5.33 19.50
C ASN A 206 -7.59 -6.18 19.59
N ASP A 207 -6.97 -6.53 18.46
CA ASP A 207 -5.71 -7.26 18.38
C ASP A 207 -4.54 -6.35 17.93
N LEU A 208 -4.82 -5.35 17.08
CA LEU A 208 -3.84 -4.34 16.66
C LEU A 208 -4.15 -2.97 17.26
N ASN A 209 -3.53 -2.67 18.41
CA ASN A 209 -3.57 -1.40 19.11
C ASN A 209 -2.16 -0.75 19.10
N PRO A 210 -1.96 0.47 19.64
CA PRO A 210 -0.67 1.16 19.54
C PRO A 210 0.50 0.34 20.10
N LYS A 211 0.27 -0.42 21.17
CA LYS A 211 1.28 -1.27 21.80
C LYS A 211 1.62 -2.49 20.94
N SER A 212 0.62 -3.21 20.42
CA SER A 212 0.91 -4.38 19.57
C SER A 212 1.54 -3.97 18.25
N PHE A 213 1.12 -2.84 17.65
CA PHE A 213 1.77 -2.35 16.43
C PHE A 213 3.24 -1.91 16.69
N ALA A 214 3.54 -1.24 17.81
CA ALA A 214 4.93 -0.98 18.19
C ALA A 214 5.75 -2.26 18.37
N ALA A 215 5.14 -3.35 18.86
CA ALA A 215 5.81 -4.65 18.98
C ALA A 215 6.10 -5.29 17.63
N GLU A 216 5.22 -5.14 16.63
CA GLU A 216 5.49 -5.58 15.24
C GLU A 216 6.69 -4.84 14.65
N ALA A 217 6.79 -3.53 14.88
CA ALA A 217 7.94 -2.73 14.45
C ALA A 217 9.25 -3.19 15.11
N GLN A 218 9.22 -3.47 16.43
CA GLN A 218 10.38 -4.00 17.16
C GLN A 218 10.79 -5.39 16.67
N ALA A 219 9.82 -6.26 16.35
CA ALA A 219 10.09 -7.60 15.84
C ALA A 219 10.77 -7.54 14.46
N ALA A 220 10.24 -6.74 13.55
CA ALA A 220 10.86 -6.52 12.24
C ALA A 220 12.24 -5.86 12.36
N ALA A 221 12.43 -4.90 13.27
CA ALA A 221 13.72 -4.27 13.48
C ALA A 221 14.80 -5.28 13.90
N LYS A 222 14.44 -6.22 14.79
CA LYS A 222 15.33 -7.33 15.15
C LYS A 222 15.60 -8.28 13.99
N GLU A 223 14.59 -8.58 13.18
CA GLU A 223 14.70 -9.52 12.05
C GLU A 223 15.57 -8.97 10.93
N PHE A 224 15.44 -7.69 10.60
CA PHE A 224 16.08 -7.05 9.45
C PHE A 224 17.24 -6.11 9.82
N GLY A 225 17.63 -6.04 11.10
CA GLY A 225 18.75 -5.22 11.55
C GLY A 225 18.48 -3.72 11.49
N LEU A 226 17.23 -3.28 11.66
CA LEU A 226 16.86 -1.87 11.71
C LEU A 226 17.08 -1.30 13.11
N GLU A 227 17.31 0.01 13.20
CA GLU A 227 17.21 0.72 14.47
C GLU A 227 15.74 0.93 14.84
N VAL A 228 15.40 0.83 16.13
CA VAL A 228 14.05 1.12 16.61
C VAL A 228 14.07 1.81 17.97
N GLU A 229 13.29 2.89 18.08
CA GLU A 229 12.98 3.59 19.32
C GLU A 229 11.47 3.63 19.50
N VAL A 230 11.00 3.36 20.73
CA VAL A 230 9.58 3.44 21.08
C VAL A 230 9.40 4.37 22.26
N LEU A 231 8.73 5.50 22.02
CA LEU A 231 8.29 6.40 23.08
C LEU A 231 6.90 5.97 23.55
N ASP A 232 6.82 5.50 24.79
CA ASP A 232 5.55 5.19 25.45
C ASP A 232 4.87 6.44 26.02
N GLU A 233 3.68 6.30 26.60
CA GLU A 233 2.90 7.42 27.11
C GLU A 233 3.61 8.26 28.17
N LYS A 234 4.53 7.64 28.93
CA LYS A 234 5.30 8.36 29.96
C LYS A 234 6.38 9.19 29.29
N ALA A 235 7.08 8.63 28.30
CA ALA A 235 8.05 9.35 27.50
C ALA A 235 7.40 10.49 26.72
N LEU A 236 6.26 10.24 26.08
CA LEU A 236 5.48 11.24 25.34
C LEU A 236 5.01 12.39 26.23
N LYS A 237 4.43 12.08 27.40
CA LYS A 237 4.01 13.10 28.37
C LYS A 237 5.19 13.93 28.88
N LYS A 238 6.33 13.29 29.17
CA LYS A 238 7.55 13.98 29.62
C LYS A 238 8.16 14.84 28.51
N GLY A 239 8.09 14.39 27.27
CA GLY A 239 8.63 15.07 26.09
C GLY A 239 7.74 16.18 25.54
N GLY A 240 6.51 16.36 26.05
CA GLY A 240 5.61 17.42 25.61
C GLY A 240 4.85 17.11 24.31
N PHE A 241 4.63 15.84 23.98
CA PHE A 241 3.88 15.40 22.78
C PHE A 241 2.37 15.55 22.98
N GLY A 242 1.88 16.78 23.08
CA GLY A 242 0.48 17.07 23.42
C GLY A 242 -0.54 16.65 22.38
N GLY A 243 -0.16 16.54 21.09
CA GLY A 243 -1.02 16.01 20.04
C GLY A 243 -1.30 14.52 20.24
N LEU A 244 -0.24 13.70 20.35
CA LEU A 244 -0.35 12.26 20.62
C LEU A 244 -1.04 11.98 21.95
N MET A 245 -0.65 12.68 23.02
CA MET A 245 -1.26 12.50 24.33
C MET A 245 -2.73 12.95 24.35
N GLY A 246 -3.06 14.06 23.70
CA GLY A 246 -4.43 14.57 23.59
C GLY A 246 -5.35 13.63 22.82
N VAL A 247 -4.88 13.03 21.73
CA VAL A 247 -5.69 12.06 20.98
C VAL A 247 -5.84 10.75 21.75
N GLY A 248 -4.75 10.22 22.31
CA GLY A 248 -4.75 8.91 22.95
C GLY A 248 -5.32 8.84 24.36
N GLN A 249 -5.47 9.96 25.09
CA GLN A 249 -5.92 9.95 26.49
C GLN A 249 -7.34 9.42 26.72
N GLY A 250 -8.14 9.32 25.65
CA GLY A 250 -9.48 8.75 25.69
C GLY A 250 -9.50 7.22 25.77
N SER A 251 -8.43 6.54 25.33
CA SER A 251 -8.37 5.08 25.21
C SER A 251 -7.62 4.42 26.39
N GLU A 252 -7.98 3.16 26.68
CA GLU A 252 -7.21 2.28 27.57
C GLU A 252 -5.92 1.75 26.91
N ALA A 253 -5.80 1.87 25.58
CA ALA A 253 -4.62 1.55 24.82
C ALA A 253 -3.78 2.82 24.58
N PRO A 254 -2.78 3.12 25.44
CA PRO A 254 -2.08 4.40 25.43
C PRO A 254 -1.29 4.64 24.13
N PRO A 255 -1.10 5.92 23.74
CA PRO A 255 -0.41 6.28 22.50
C PRO A 255 1.08 5.96 22.56
N ARG A 256 1.69 5.82 21.37
CA ARG A 256 3.13 5.59 21.16
C ARG A 256 3.63 6.36 19.96
N LEU A 257 4.85 6.85 20.03
CA LEU A 257 5.61 7.26 18.84
C LEU A 257 6.70 6.23 18.61
N VAL A 258 6.74 5.65 17.42
CA VAL A 258 7.78 4.68 17.04
C VAL A 258 8.64 5.29 15.97
N ARG A 259 9.96 5.30 16.18
CA ARG A 259 10.96 5.55 15.15
C ARG A 259 11.55 4.22 14.73
N ILE A 260 11.55 3.92 13.43
CA ILE A 260 12.25 2.77 12.85
C ILE A 260 13.15 3.26 11.72
N ALA A 261 14.40 2.83 11.65
CA ALA A 261 15.34 3.38 10.66
C ALA A 261 16.16 2.31 9.95
N HIS A 262 16.23 2.45 8.62
CA HIS A 262 17.25 1.86 7.77
C HIS A 262 18.38 2.88 7.60
N THR A 263 19.61 2.46 7.82
CA THR A 263 20.80 3.32 7.69
C THR A 263 21.83 2.57 6.88
N HIS A 264 22.35 3.22 5.84
CA HIS A 264 23.36 2.64 4.95
C HIS A 264 24.66 3.43 5.04
N ALA A 265 25.80 2.74 5.05
CA ALA A 265 27.10 3.37 5.24
C ALA A 265 27.49 4.32 4.09
N GLU A 266 26.97 4.06 2.89
CA GLU A 266 27.22 4.86 1.69
C GLU A 266 26.10 5.88 1.39
N ALA A 267 25.09 5.97 2.26
CA ALA A 267 23.99 6.91 2.07
C ALA A 267 24.49 8.36 2.11
N THR A 268 24.17 9.11 1.06
CA THR A 268 24.43 10.56 0.97
C THR A 268 23.19 11.40 1.21
N LYS A 269 22.03 10.75 1.31
CA LYS A 269 20.70 11.34 1.45
C LYS A 269 19.92 10.67 2.57
N THR A 270 19.02 11.43 3.18
CA THR A 270 18.11 10.97 4.24
C THR A 270 16.67 11.33 3.92
N LEU A 271 15.81 10.32 3.87
CA LEU A 271 14.36 10.46 3.78
C LEU A 271 13.72 10.20 5.13
N ALA A 272 12.80 11.07 5.54
CA ALA A 272 11.92 10.81 6.67
C ALA A 272 10.50 10.54 6.17
N LEU A 273 9.93 9.42 6.61
CA LEU A 273 8.59 8.96 6.28
C LEU A 273 7.74 9.02 7.55
N VAL A 274 6.57 9.67 7.51
CA VAL A 274 5.74 9.86 8.71
C VAL A 274 4.34 9.31 8.48
N GLY A 275 3.90 8.35 9.30
CA GLY A 275 2.66 7.63 9.08
C GLY A 275 1.61 7.89 10.16
N LYS A 276 0.39 8.27 9.75
CA LYS A 276 -0.78 8.29 10.66
C LYS A 276 -1.07 6.87 11.12
N GLY A 277 -1.09 6.66 12.43
CA GLY A 277 -1.25 5.35 13.07
C GLY A 277 -2.43 5.27 14.03
N ILE A 278 -3.59 5.80 13.66
CA ILE A 278 -4.78 5.70 14.51
C ILE A 278 -5.35 4.27 14.39
N THR A 279 -5.11 3.44 15.39
CA THR A 279 -5.45 2.00 15.31
C THR A 279 -6.94 1.72 15.36
N TYR A 280 -7.70 2.67 15.91
CA TYR A 280 -9.14 2.77 15.75
C TYR A 280 -9.57 4.21 15.95
N ASP A 281 -10.46 4.69 15.09
CA ASP A 281 -11.00 6.03 15.15
C ASP A 281 -12.52 6.00 15.28
N SER A 282 -13.03 6.32 16.45
CA SER A 282 -14.47 6.54 16.64
C SER A 282 -14.88 8.01 16.44
N GLY A 283 -13.92 8.91 16.24
CA GLY A 283 -14.07 10.37 16.27
C GLY A 283 -13.98 11.01 17.66
N GLY A 284 -13.72 10.22 18.72
CA GLY A 284 -13.69 10.72 20.10
C GLY A 284 -15.06 11.23 20.57
N ILE A 285 -15.09 12.42 21.21
CA ILE A 285 -16.34 13.08 21.65
C ILE A 285 -17.19 13.54 20.46
N SER A 286 -16.54 13.99 19.37
CA SER A 286 -17.14 14.24 18.06
C SER A 286 -17.44 12.93 17.33
N LEU A 287 -18.23 12.06 17.98
CA LEU A 287 -18.46 10.68 17.57
C LEU A 287 -18.95 10.58 16.12
N LYS A 288 -18.31 9.71 15.34
CA LYS A 288 -18.72 9.38 13.98
C LYS A 288 -20.14 8.77 13.95
N PRO A 289 -20.91 8.99 12.87
CA PRO A 289 -22.23 8.38 12.72
C PRO A 289 -22.17 6.84 12.66
N ALA A 290 -23.26 6.18 13.01
CA ALA A 290 -23.39 4.73 12.84
C ALA A 290 -23.14 4.33 11.37
N GLY A 291 -22.50 3.17 11.15
CA GLY A 291 -22.16 2.68 9.80
C GLY A 291 -20.88 3.27 9.19
N HIS A 292 -20.18 4.17 9.91
CA HIS A 292 -18.96 4.82 9.43
C HIS A 292 -17.72 4.43 10.26
N ASN A 293 -17.84 3.42 11.14
CA ASN A 293 -16.80 3.06 12.12
C ASN A 293 -16.23 1.66 11.87
N GLU A 294 -16.96 0.80 11.16
CA GLU A 294 -16.65 -0.60 10.93
C GLU A 294 -15.31 -0.80 10.21
N THR A 295 -14.94 0.15 9.37
CA THR A 295 -13.69 0.15 8.61
C THR A 295 -12.58 0.95 9.28
N MET A 296 -12.85 1.70 10.36
CA MET A 296 -11.88 2.62 10.99
C MET A 296 -10.67 1.95 11.67
N LYS A 297 -10.62 0.61 11.69
CA LYS A 297 -9.36 -0.12 11.90
C LYS A 297 -8.29 0.19 10.84
N CYS A 298 -8.70 0.66 9.65
CA CYS A 298 -7.79 1.05 8.57
C CYS A 298 -7.19 2.44 8.78
N ASP A 299 -7.55 3.16 9.85
CA ASP A 299 -7.11 4.54 10.06
C ASP A 299 -5.63 4.67 10.51
N MET A 300 -4.94 3.52 10.55
CA MET A 300 -3.50 3.36 10.72
C MET A 300 -2.77 2.98 9.41
N SER A 301 -3.45 3.02 8.26
CA SER A 301 -2.87 2.59 6.98
C SER A 301 -1.62 3.40 6.58
N GLY A 302 -1.54 4.67 7.00
CA GLY A 302 -0.36 5.50 6.79
C GLY A 302 0.88 4.96 7.50
N ALA A 303 0.75 4.65 8.80
CA ALA A 303 1.80 3.98 9.57
C ALA A 303 2.13 2.58 9.04
N ALA A 304 1.13 1.82 8.57
CA ALA A 304 1.37 0.53 7.92
C ALA A 304 2.23 0.68 6.65
N ALA A 305 1.94 1.68 5.82
CA ALA A 305 2.67 1.94 4.60
C ALA A 305 4.11 2.39 4.87
N VAL A 306 4.31 3.32 5.81
CA VAL A 306 5.64 3.79 6.24
C VAL A 306 6.47 2.65 6.82
N PHE A 307 5.89 1.85 7.72
CA PHE A 307 6.58 0.71 8.32
C PHE A 307 7.03 -0.29 7.24
N ALA A 308 6.14 -0.66 6.33
CA ALA A 308 6.46 -1.56 5.22
C ALA A 308 7.53 -0.99 4.29
N ALA A 309 7.51 0.31 4.01
CA ALA A 309 8.50 0.97 3.15
C ALA A 309 9.91 0.96 3.77
N VAL A 310 10.04 1.24 5.07
CA VAL A 310 11.34 1.17 5.77
C VAL A 310 11.90 -0.25 5.77
N VAL A 311 11.05 -1.25 6.06
CA VAL A 311 11.47 -2.66 6.03
C VAL A 311 11.85 -3.08 4.61
N ALA A 312 11.12 -2.63 3.58
CA ALA A 312 11.46 -2.89 2.19
C ALA A 312 12.81 -2.27 1.80
N ALA A 313 13.08 -1.03 2.22
CA ALA A 313 14.36 -0.37 1.98
C ALA A 313 15.54 -1.16 2.54
N ALA A 314 15.42 -1.69 3.76
CA ALA A 314 16.46 -2.55 4.34
C ALA A 314 16.60 -3.90 3.64
N LYS A 315 15.49 -4.55 3.26
CA LYS A 315 15.53 -5.84 2.54
C LYS A 315 16.13 -5.72 1.14
N LEU A 316 16.00 -4.54 0.53
CA LEU A 316 16.57 -4.22 -0.78
C LEU A 316 17.97 -3.59 -0.65
N ASP A 317 18.48 -3.39 0.57
CA ASP A 317 19.77 -2.77 0.87
C ASP A 317 19.97 -1.44 0.13
N LEU A 318 18.96 -0.56 0.18
CA LEU A 318 19.00 0.70 -0.55
C LEU A 318 20.07 1.64 0.04
N GLU A 319 20.86 2.27 -0.83
CA GLU A 319 21.94 3.21 -0.47
C GLU A 319 21.41 4.61 -0.04
N VAL A 320 20.42 4.64 0.84
CA VAL A 320 19.78 5.84 1.37
C VAL A 320 19.39 5.61 2.83
N ASN A 321 19.48 6.64 3.67
CA ASN A 321 18.94 6.55 5.02
C ASN A 321 17.43 6.78 4.96
N VAL A 322 16.63 5.89 5.56
CA VAL A 322 15.17 6.03 5.63
C VAL A 322 14.73 5.91 7.07
N THR A 323 14.21 7.00 7.64
CA THR A 323 13.59 6.98 8.97
C THR A 323 12.07 6.94 8.82
N GLY A 324 11.41 6.09 9.61
CA GLY A 324 9.97 5.94 9.66
C GLY A 324 9.45 6.33 11.04
N TRP A 325 8.58 7.33 11.10
CA TRP A 325 7.92 7.81 12.31
C TRP A 325 6.45 7.39 12.30
N LEU A 326 6.09 6.44 13.17
CA LEU A 326 4.73 5.91 13.29
C LEU A 326 4.03 6.60 14.46
N ALA A 327 3.07 7.49 14.15
CA ALA A 327 2.30 8.24 15.14
C ALA A 327 1.09 7.40 15.60
N LEU A 328 1.29 6.53 16.59
CA LEU A 328 0.31 5.53 17.01
C LEU A 328 -0.57 6.02 18.16
N ALA A 329 -1.89 6.00 17.97
CA ALA A 329 -2.86 6.29 19.02
C ALA A 329 -4.18 5.56 18.74
N GLU A 330 -5.11 5.61 19.69
CA GLU A 330 -6.47 5.16 19.51
C GLU A 330 -7.43 6.27 19.97
N ASN A 331 -8.36 6.69 19.10
CA ASN A 331 -9.25 7.81 19.37
C ASN A 331 -10.62 7.30 19.83
N MET A 332 -10.89 7.44 21.13
CA MET A 332 -12.07 6.86 21.79
C MET A 332 -12.80 7.89 22.66
N PRO A 333 -14.16 7.90 22.72
CA PRO A 333 -14.88 8.65 23.71
C PRO A 333 -14.67 8.01 25.08
N SER A 334 -14.40 8.85 26.09
CA SER A 334 -14.39 8.44 27.49
C SER A 334 -14.49 9.67 28.39
N GLY A 335 -14.56 9.45 29.71
CA GLY A 335 -14.52 10.54 30.69
C GLY A 335 -13.19 11.32 30.72
N SER A 336 -12.12 10.78 30.11
CA SER A 336 -10.80 11.41 30.00
C SER A 336 -10.46 11.89 28.59
N ALA A 337 -11.37 11.73 27.62
CA ALA A 337 -11.12 12.12 26.25
C ALA A 337 -10.98 13.64 26.09
N THR A 338 -10.17 14.06 25.12
CA THR A 338 -10.14 15.46 24.66
C THR A 338 -11.53 15.88 24.22
N ARG A 339 -11.90 17.13 24.50
CA ARG A 339 -13.21 17.70 24.17
C ARG A 339 -13.04 18.81 23.14
N PRO A 340 -14.06 19.06 22.31
CA PRO A 340 -14.14 20.30 21.54
C PRO A 340 -13.99 21.54 22.44
N GLY A 341 -13.07 22.43 22.08
CA GLY A 341 -12.68 23.63 22.82
C GLY A 341 -11.45 23.48 23.72
N ASP A 342 -10.92 22.27 23.92
CA ASP A 342 -9.65 22.09 24.63
C ASP A 342 -8.48 22.63 23.78
N VAL A 343 -7.46 23.17 24.44
CA VAL A 343 -6.21 23.65 23.80
C VAL A 343 -5.06 22.71 24.16
N LEU A 344 -4.40 22.17 23.15
CA LEU A 344 -3.25 21.29 23.28
C LEU A 344 -1.96 22.07 23.02
N THR A 345 -0.92 21.84 23.84
CA THR A 345 0.45 22.29 23.52
C THR A 345 1.16 21.17 22.79
N MET A 346 1.46 21.37 21.51
CA MET A 346 2.11 20.39 20.65
C MET A 346 3.60 20.27 20.98
N TYR A 347 4.24 19.21 20.48
CA TYR A 347 5.69 19.00 20.64
C TYR A 347 6.52 20.18 20.13
N SER A 348 6.06 20.84 19.06
CA SER A 348 6.68 22.07 18.51
C SER A 348 6.61 23.30 19.42
N GLY A 349 5.85 23.22 20.53
CA GLY A 349 5.53 24.35 21.40
C GLY A 349 4.35 25.18 20.92
N LYS A 350 3.89 25.03 19.66
CA LYS A 350 2.64 25.67 19.17
C LYS A 350 1.43 25.15 19.95
N THR A 351 0.45 26.00 20.16
CA THR A 351 -0.84 25.65 20.77
C THR A 351 -1.91 25.42 19.71
N VAL A 352 -2.71 24.38 19.87
CA VAL A 352 -3.79 24.00 18.96
C VAL A 352 -5.12 23.91 19.69
N GLU A 353 -6.10 24.72 19.27
CA GLU A 353 -7.49 24.57 19.72
C GLU A 353 -8.16 23.41 18.97
N VAL A 354 -8.67 22.44 19.71
CA VAL A 354 -9.35 21.27 19.15
C VAL A 354 -10.83 21.60 18.99
N LEU A 355 -11.28 21.88 17.78
CA LEU A 355 -12.70 22.16 17.50
C LEU A 355 -13.49 20.90 17.11
N ASN A 356 -12.80 19.88 16.61
CA ASN A 356 -13.38 18.59 16.28
C ASN A 356 -12.40 17.47 16.63
N THR A 357 -12.81 16.52 17.47
CA THR A 357 -11.95 15.41 17.91
C THR A 357 -11.88 14.27 16.89
N ASP A 358 -12.65 14.35 15.80
CA ASP A 358 -12.58 13.49 14.60
C ASP A 358 -11.59 14.04 13.54
N ALA A 359 -10.90 15.13 13.88
CA ALA A 359 -9.76 15.66 13.15
C ALA A 359 -8.46 15.40 13.95
N GLU A 360 -8.33 14.17 14.45
CA GLU A 360 -7.27 13.68 15.34
C GLU A 360 -5.97 13.36 14.59
N GLY A 361 -6.06 12.80 13.39
CA GLY A 361 -4.89 12.32 12.64
C GLY A 361 -3.84 13.40 12.42
N ARG A 362 -4.28 14.64 12.14
CA ARG A 362 -3.37 15.77 11.95
C ARG A 362 -2.68 16.21 13.24
N LEU A 363 -3.30 15.98 14.41
CA LEU A 363 -2.71 16.30 15.71
C LEU A 363 -1.57 15.35 16.05
N VAL A 364 -1.76 14.05 15.83
CA VAL A 364 -0.69 13.06 16.07
C VAL A 364 0.44 13.21 15.05
N LEU A 365 0.11 13.55 13.80
CA LEU A 365 1.10 13.82 12.76
C LEU A 365 1.90 15.09 13.05
N ALA A 366 1.27 16.17 13.52
CA ALA A 366 1.97 17.41 13.85
C ALA A 366 3.15 17.18 14.82
N ASP A 367 2.93 16.41 15.88
CA ASP A 367 3.99 16.02 16.81
C ASP A 367 5.10 15.20 16.13
N ALA A 368 4.72 14.20 15.32
CA ALA A 368 5.66 13.32 14.64
C ALA A 368 6.45 14.02 13.53
N LEU A 369 5.84 14.93 12.78
CA LEU A 369 6.46 15.76 11.73
C LEU A 369 7.51 16.68 12.31
N THR A 370 7.21 17.35 13.43
CA THR A 370 8.19 18.20 14.11
C THR A 370 9.35 17.35 14.64
N ARG A 371 9.07 16.20 15.25
CA ARG A 371 10.12 15.29 15.73
C ARG A 371 10.99 14.73 14.59
N ALA A 372 10.40 14.38 13.45
CA ALA A 372 11.13 13.95 12.26
C ALA A 372 12.00 15.07 11.69
N SER A 373 11.52 16.31 11.74
CA SER A 373 12.25 17.49 11.25
C SER A 373 13.57 17.73 12.01
N GLU A 374 13.66 17.33 13.28
CA GLU A 374 14.88 17.46 14.09
C GLU A 374 16.04 16.60 13.57
N GLU A 375 15.74 15.56 12.77
CA GLU A 375 16.76 14.75 12.09
C GLU A 375 17.39 15.46 10.89
N SER A 376 16.86 16.63 10.49
CA SER A 376 17.27 17.39 9.31
C SER A 376 17.33 16.54 8.02
N PRO A 377 16.27 15.78 7.69
CA PRO A 377 16.23 14.98 6.47
C PRO A 377 16.24 15.87 5.22
N ASP A 378 16.67 15.34 4.08
CA ASP A 378 16.57 16.06 2.81
C ASP A 378 15.10 16.25 2.39
N ALA A 379 14.23 15.28 2.70
CA ALA A 379 12.78 15.42 2.51
C ALA A 379 11.97 14.64 3.55
N ILE A 380 10.76 15.14 3.84
CA ILE A 380 9.73 14.46 4.62
C ILE A 380 8.55 14.09 3.72
N VAL A 381 8.11 12.83 3.74
CA VAL A 381 6.83 12.43 3.14
C VAL A 381 5.94 11.83 4.21
N ASP A 382 4.81 12.47 4.49
CA ASP A 382 3.82 11.91 5.38
C ASP A 382 2.66 11.25 4.63
N VAL A 383 2.13 10.18 5.22
CA VAL A 383 1.08 9.34 4.63
C VAL A 383 -0.02 9.14 5.65
N ALA A 384 -1.25 9.46 5.27
CA ALA A 384 -2.38 9.39 6.20
C ALA A 384 -3.71 9.14 5.52
N THR A 385 -4.56 8.34 6.17
CA THR A 385 -6.00 8.29 5.93
C THR A 385 -6.63 9.53 6.56
N LEU A 386 -6.40 10.71 5.99
CA LEU A 386 -6.56 11.95 6.74
C LEU A 386 -7.96 12.54 6.62
N THR A 387 -8.54 12.58 5.41
CA THR A 387 -9.79 13.30 5.21
C THR A 387 -10.83 12.58 4.36
N GLY A 388 -12.07 12.53 4.85
CA GLY A 388 -13.23 12.17 4.02
C GLY A 388 -13.45 13.16 2.86
N ALA A 389 -12.95 14.40 2.98
CA ALA A 389 -12.99 15.39 1.91
C ALA A 389 -12.17 14.96 0.68
N MET A 390 -11.01 14.30 0.88
CA MET A 390 -10.23 13.79 -0.24
C MET A 390 -10.93 12.60 -0.92
N VAL A 391 -11.60 11.75 -0.13
CA VAL A 391 -12.45 10.66 -0.67
C VAL A 391 -13.56 11.23 -1.55
N LEU A 392 -14.22 12.31 -1.11
CA LEU A 392 -15.26 12.98 -1.91
C LEU A 392 -14.72 13.59 -3.20
N ALA A 393 -13.47 14.07 -3.20
CA ALA A 393 -12.85 14.70 -4.36
C ALA A 393 -12.30 13.68 -5.38
N LEU A 394 -11.62 12.64 -4.91
CA LEU A 394 -10.80 11.73 -5.72
C LEU A 394 -11.31 10.27 -5.75
N GLY A 395 -12.33 9.96 -4.95
CA GLY A 395 -12.90 8.62 -4.84
C GLY A 395 -12.00 7.64 -4.08
N HIS A 396 -12.19 6.35 -4.35
CA HIS A 396 -11.56 5.25 -3.58
C HIS A 396 -10.31 4.65 -4.23
N ARG A 397 -9.77 5.28 -5.28
CA ARG A 397 -8.63 4.72 -6.03
C ARG A 397 -7.46 5.67 -6.17
N HIS A 398 -7.68 6.97 -5.98
CA HIS A 398 -6.64 7.99 -6.10
C HIS A 398 -6.35 8.58 -4.72
N PHE A 399 -5.08 8.72 -4.36
CA PHE A 399 -4.69 9.56 -3.23
C PHE A 399 -4.34 10.97 -3.69
N GLY A 400 -4.54 11.95 -2.80
CA GLY A 400 -4.16 13.33 -3.05
C GLY A 400 -2.72 13.60 -2.63
N ILE A 401 -1.97 14.38 -3.41
CA ILE A 401 -0.60 14.80 -3.10
C ILE A 401 -0.57 16.30 -2.89
N MET A 402 -0.22 16.76 -1.70
CA MET A 402 0.08 18.17 -1.41
C MET A 402 1.55 18.29 -1.06
N ALA A 403 2.22 19.39 -1.41
CA ALA A 403 3.62 19.59 -1.08
C ALA A 403 3.95 21.08 -0.92
N ASN A 404 5.04 21.37 -0.21
CA ASN A 404 5.58 22.74 -0.11
C ASN A 404 6.47 23.13 -1.30
N ASP A 405 6.81 22.18 -2.16
CA ASP A 405 7.57 22.35 -3.41
C ASP A 405 6.83 21.68 -4.58
N ASP A 406 6.63 22.42 -5.67
CA ASP A 406 5.85 21.95 -6.84
C ASP A 406 6.60 20.90 -7.67
N ALA A 407 7.93 20.95 -7.72
CA ALA A 407 8.73 19.97 -8.45
C ALA A 407 8.68 18.62 -7.72
N PHE A 408 8.87 18.64 -6.40
CA PHE A 408 8.74 17.45 -5.56
C PHE A 408 7.34 16.83 -5.61
N ARG A 409 6.28 17.66 -5.60
CA ARG A 409 4.89 17.17 -5.81
C ARG A 409 4.74 16.43 -7.14
N THR A 410 5.30 17.00 -8.21
CA THR A 410 5.23 16.44 -9.56
C THR A 410 5.99 15.11 -9.62
N SER A 411 7.17 15.06 -9.03
CA SER A 411 7.99 13.85 -9.04
C SER A 411 7.35 12.69 -8.27
N ILE A 412 6.74 12.95 -7.11
CA ILE A 412 5.97 11.92 -6.39
C ILE A 412 4.79 11.41 -7.23
N HIS A 413 4.10 12.29 -7.93
CA HIS A 413 3.01 11.89 -8.83
C HIS A 413 3.51 10.99 -9.96
N GLU A 414 4.62 11.36 -10.61
CA GLU A 414 5.24 10.54 -11.66
C GLU A 414 5.72 9.18 -11.14
N ILE A 415 6.32 9.15 -9.95
CA ILE A 415 6.70 7.93 -9.26
C ILE A 415 5.48 7.04 -9.00
N ALA A 416 4.39 7.63 -8.51
CA ALA A 416 3.16 6.90 -8.21
C ALA A 416 2.55 6.28 -9.48
N GLU A 417 2.50 7.03 -10.59
CA GLU A 417 2.04 6.53 -11.89
C GLU A 417 2.96 5.41 -12.42
N GLU A 418 4.28 5.56 -12.32
CA GLU A 418 5.28 4.53 -12.72
C GLU A 418 5.01 3.19 -12.02
N VAL A 419 4.71 3.23 -10.72
CA VAL A 419 4.47 2.02 -9.92
C VAL A 419 3.01 1.56 -9.87
N GLY A 420 2.14 2.21 -10.66
CA GLY A 420 0.73 1.84 -10.79
C GLY A 420 -0.15 2.22 -9.59
N GLU A 421 0.25 3.22 -8.80
CA GLU A 421 -0.57 3.79 -7.73
C GLU A 421 -1.17 5.13 -8.19
N GLN A 422 -2.49 5.13 -8.42
CA GLN A 422 -3.15 6.31 -8.96
C GLN A 422 -3.12 7.46 -7.95
N SER A 423 -2.77 8.64 -8.42
CA SER A 423 -2.63 9.82 -7.56
C SER A 423 -3.02 11.10 -8.27
N TRP A 424 -3.25 12.17 -7.52
CA TRP A 424 -3.52 13.48 -8.10
C TRP A 424 -2.80 14.61 -7.33
N PRO A 425 -2.05 15.49 -8.03
CA PRO A 425 -1.47 16.69 -7.42
C PRO A 425 -2.57 17.68 -7.00
N MET A 426 -2.61 18.01 -5.72
CA MET A 426 -3.55 18.97 -5.12
C MET A 426 -2.84 20.31 -4.82
N PRO A 427 -3.53 21.45 -4.97
CA PRO A 427 -2.96 22.76 -4.64
C PRO A 427 -2.89 22.97 -3.12
N MET A 428 -2.12 23.98 -2.67
CA MET A 428 -2.13 24.45 -1.29
C MET A 428 -2.48 25.95 -1.21
N PRO A 429 -3.77 26.33 -1.36
CA PRO A 429 -4.16 27.74 -1.45
C PRO A 429 -4.00 28.46 -0.11
N GLU A 430 -3.08 29.43 -0.05
CA GLU A 430 -2.73 30.14 1.19
C GLU A 430 -3.93 30.80 1.89
N HIS A 431 -4.91 31.28 1.14
CA HIS A 431 -6.09 31.96 1.71
C HIS A 431 -6.92 31.08 2.66
N LEU A 432 -6.86 29.75 2.51
CA LEU A 432 -7.59 28.81 3.38
C LEU A 432 -6.95 28.71 4.78
N ARG A 433 -5.67 29.10 4.95
CA ARG A 433 -4.98 29.07 6.24
C ARG A 433 -5.69 29.94 7.30
N LYS A 434 -6.23 31.08 6.88
CA LYS A 434 -6.97 32.01 7.76
C LYS A 434 -8.20 31.37 8.42
N GLY A 435 -8.79 30.36 7.77
CA GLY A 435 -9.92 29.62 8.32
C GLY A 435 -9.58 28.83 9.59
N MET A 436 -8.29 28.64 9.89
CA MET A 436 -7.80 27.96 11.09
C MET A 436 -7.30 28.92 12.17
N ASP A 437 -7.52 30.24 12.06
CA ASP A 437 -7.14 31.18 13.10
C ASP A 437 -7.99 30.94 14.36
N SER A 438 -7.34 30.83 15.52
CA SER A 438 -8.00 30.64 16.81
C SER A 438 -7.91 31.91 17.67
N PRO A 439 -8.96 32.27 18.43
CA PRO A 439 -8.90 33.36 19.39
C PRO A 439 -8.15 33.01 20.69
N VAL A 440 -7.87 31.72 20.93
CA VAL A 440 -7.34 31.21 22.22
C VAL A 440 -6.07 30.36 22.08
N ALA A 441 -5.65 30.04 20.85
CA ALA A 441 -4.47 29.25 20.52
C ALA A 441 -3.80 29.80 19.26
N ASP A 442 -2.61 29.30 18.92
CA ASP A 442 -1.88 29.73 17.71
C ASP A 442 -2.60 29.30 16.42
N ILE A 443 -3.34 28.19 16.48
CA ILE A 443 -4.11 27.64 15.36
C ILE A 443 -5.25 26.74 15.87
N ALA A 444 -6.32 26.58 15.10
CA ALA A 444 -7.35 25.56 15.31
C ALA A 444 -7.06 24.31 14.47
N ASN A 445 -7.43 23.12 14.97
CA ASN A 445 -7.25 21.87 14.22
C ASN A 445 -8.22 21.71 13.02
N MET A 446 -9.13 22.66 12.84
CA MET A 446 -10.15 22.68 11.81
C MET A 446 -10.25 24.08 11.22
N GLY A 447 -10.60 24.15 9.93
CA GLY A 447 -11.02 25.38 9.28
C GLY A 447 -12.30 25.18 8.49
N GLU A 448 -12.39 25.78 7.31
CA GLU A 448 -13.57 25.67 6.45
C GLU A 448 -13.83 24.20 6.02
N ARG A 449 -15.11 23.82 5.99
CA ARG A 449 -15.51 22.48 5.52
C ARG A 449 -15.22 22.27 4.03
N MET A 450 -15.46 23.31 3.23
CA MET A 450 -15.21 23.27 1.79
C MET A 450 -13.71 23.37 1.55
N GLY A 451 -13.14 22.39 0.85
CA GLY A 451 -11.68 22.26 0.75
C GLY A 451 -11.03 21.62 1.98
N GLY A 452 -11.78 20.89 2.81
CA GLY A 452 -11.27 20.29 4.07
C GLY A 452 -10.00 19.45 3.93
N GLY A 453 -9.79 18.79 2.79
CA GLY A 453 -8.53 18.09 2.47
C GLY A 453 -7.34 19.05 2.35
N LEU A 454 -7.54 20.18 1.67
CA LEU A 454 -6.52 21.22 1.50
C LEU A 454 -6.20 21.92 2.83
N VAL A 455 -7.24 22.18 3.64
CA VAL A 455 -7.09 22.72 5.00
C VAL A 455 -6.25 21.79 5.87
N ALA A 456 -6.45 20.48 5.77
CA ALA A 456 -5.65 19.51 6.50
C ALA A 456 -4.17 19.53 6.09
N GLY A 457 -3.87 19.58 4.79
CA GLY A 457 -2.49 19.73 4.31
C GLY A 457 -1.84 21.05 4.77
N LEU A 458 -2.58 22.16 4.73
CA LEU A 458 -2.10 23.45 5.25
C LEU A 458 -1.83 23.41 6.76
N PHE A 459 -2.64 22.67 7.53
CA PHE A 459 -2.39 22.46 8.96
C PHE A 459 -1.07 21.71 9.17
N LEU A 460 -0.82 20.62 8.44
CA LEU A 460 0.40 19.83 8.57
C LEU A 460 1.66 20.63 8.22
N LYS A 461 1.60 21.48 7.19
CA LYS A 461 2.70 22.37 6.76
C LYS A 461 3.23 23.25 7.90
N GLU A 462 2.39 23.61 8.88
CA GLU A 462 2.78 24.41 10.04
C GLU A 462 3.74 23.71 11.00
N PHE A 463 3.91 22.39 10.88
CA PHE A 463 4.72 21.56 11.78
C PHE A 463 5.96 20.97 11.12
N ILE A 464 6.26 21.38 9.89
CA ILE A 464 7.48 21.04 9.16
C ILE A 464 8.60 22.01 9.55
N GLY A 465 9.79 21.48 9.80
CA GLY A 465 10.97 22.30 10.07
C GLY A 465 11.35 23.20 8.91
N GLU A 466 12.00 24.33 9.22
CA GLU A 466 12.42 25.30 8.20
C GLU A 466 13.39 24.68 7.19
N GLY A 467 13.17 24.97 5.90
CA GLY A 467 14.07 24.54 4.81
C GLY A 467 13.95 23.07 4.40
N ILE A 468 13.02 22.30 4.98
CA ILE A 468 12.82 20.89 4.63
C ILE A 468 11.78 20.75 3.50
N THR A 469 12.15 20.02 2.44
CA THR A 469 11.21 19.63 1.37
C THR A 469 10.18 18.66 1.94
N TRP A 470 8.90 18.89 1.67
CA TRP A 470 7.82 18.09 2.26
C TRP A 470 6.66 17.82 1.32
N ALA A 471 6.12 16.60 1.40
CA ALA A 471 4.86 16.22 0.80
C ALA A 471 3.97 15.43 1.76
N HIS A 472 2.65 15.56 1.57
CA HIS A 472 1.60 14.84 2.25
C HIS A 472 0.79 14.01 1.24
N LEU A 473 0.64 12.72 1.53
CA LEU A 473 -0.19 11.78 0.78
C LEU A 473 -1.46 11.47 1.58
N ASP A 474 -2.60 12.03 1.15
CA ASP A 474 -3.91 11.70 1.72
C ASP A 474 -4.46 10.42 1.04
N ILE A 475 -4.24 9.28 1.69
CA ILE A 475 -4.61 7.95 1.22
C ILE A 475 -5.99 7.48 1.76
N ALA A 476 -6.81 8.38 2.32
CA ALA A 476 -8.12 8.00 2.87
C ALA A 476 -9.01 7.22 1.89
N GLY A 477 -8.96 7.58 0.60
CA GLY A 477 -9.70 6.90 -0.46
C GLY A 477 -9.18 5.48 -0.75
N PRO A 478 -7.91 5.33 -1.17
CA PRO A 478 -7.38 4.05 -1.63
C PRO A 478 -6.89 3.10 -0.54
N ALA A 479 -6.84 3.49 0.74
CA ALA A 479 -6.28 2.64 1.81
C ALA A 479 -7.06 1.33 2.06
N PHE A 480 -8.38 1.34 1.87
CA PHE A 480 -9.26 0.20 2.15
C PHE A 480 -10.31 0.02 1.05
N HIS A 481 -10.36 -1.18 0.46
CA HIS A 481 -11.28 -1.51 -0.63
C HIS A 481 -12.44 -2.38 -0.16
N GLU A 482 -13.66 -1.87 -0.20
CA GLU A 482 -14.85 -2.60 0.26
C GLU A 482 -15.54 -3.42 -0.84
N GLY A 483 -15.29 -3.06 -2.11
CA GLY A 483 -15.94 -3.62 -3.29
C GLY A 483 -15.40 -4.97 -3.75
N ALA A 484 -15.77 -5.35 -4.97
CA ALA A 484 -15.23 -6.53 -5.63
C ALA A 484 -13.74 -6.34 -5.96
N PRO A 485 -12.86 -7.33 -5.73
CA PRO A 485 -11.44 -7.20 -6.02
C PRO A 485 -11.20 -7.01 -7.51
N TRP A 486 -10.16 -6.26 -7.86
CA TRP A 486 -9.79 -5.92 -9.23
C TRP A 486 -8.27 -5.94 -9.38
N GLY A 487 -7.75 -6.33 -10.54
CA GLY A 487 -6.31 -6.45 -10.76
C GLY A 487 -5.62 -7.26 -9.64
N TYR A 488 -4.64 -6.67 -8.99
CA TYR A 488 -3.96 -7.20 -7.79
C TYR A 488 -4.44 -6.60 -6.45
N THR A 489 -5.52 -5.81 -6.48
CA THR A 489 -6.12 -5.16 -5.31
C THR A 489 -7.19 -6.06 -4.69
N PRO A 490 -6.97 -6.58 -3.47
CA PRO A 490 -7.93 -7.43 -2.77
C PRO A 490 -9.05 -6.57 -2.16
N LYS A 491 -10.09 -7.22 -1.65
CA LYS A 491 -11.00 -6.60 -0.68
C LYS A 491 -10.27 -6.46 0.67
N GLY A 492 -10.45 -5.33 1.35
CA GLY A 492 -9.78 -4.99 2.62
C GLY A 492 -8.64 -4.00 2.41
N GLY A 493 -7.64 -4.04 3.29
CA GLY A 493 -6.44 -3.21 3.17
C GLY A 493 -5.74 -3.39 1.82
N THR A 494 -5.32 -2.29 1.21
CA THR A 494 -4.72 -2.28 -0.13
C THR A 494 -3.20 -2.23 -0.11
N GLY A 495 -2.62 -1.64 0.95
CA GLY A 495 -1.19 -1.33 1.02
C GLY A 495 -0.78 -0.10 0.20
N SER A 496 -1.74 0.81 -0.07
CA SER A 496 -1.53 2.06 -0.81
C SER A 496 -0.32 2.84 -0.30
N ALA A 497 0.40 3.47 -1.23
CA ALA A 497 1.61 4.28 -1.06
C ALA A 497 2.90 3.49 -0.76
N VAL A 498 2.84 2.20 -0.39
CA VAL A 498 4.07 1.43 -0.12
C VAL A 498 5.00 1.42 -1.34
N ARG A 499 4.46 1.21 -2.55
CA ARG A 499 5.29 1.17 -3.77
C ARG A 499 5.84 2.55 -4.11
N THR A 500 5.02 3.59 -3.99
CA THR A 500 5.44 4.99 -4.20
C THR A 500 6.60 5.35 -3.26
N LEU A 501 6.48 5.03 -1.96
CA LEU A 501 7.52 5.33 -0.97
C LEU A 501 8.81 4.55 -1.22
N VAL A 502 8.72 3.26 -1.56
CA VAL A 502 9.91 2.45 -1.89
C VAL A 502 10.58 2.97 -3.15
N ARG A 503 9.81 3.34 -4.18
CA ARG A 503 10.37 3.88 -5.42
C ARG A 503 11.01 5.26 -5.21
N LEU A 504 10.43 6.09 -4.35
CA LEU A 504 11.05 7.35 -3.93
C LEU A 504 12.40 7.11 -3.23
N ALA A 505 12.48 6.12 -2.34
CA ALA A 505 13.73 5.73 -1.70
C ALA A 505 14.76 5.22 -2.70
N GLU A 506 14.36 4.41 -3.69
CA GLU A 506 15.25 3.96 -4.78
C GLU A 506 15.80 5.12 -5.60
N ARG A 507 14.96 6.07 -6.01
CA ARG A 507 15.42 7.26 -6.75
C ARG A 507 16.36 8.12 -5.90
N THR A 508 16.04 8.27 -4.62
CA THR A 508 16.87 9.04 -3.69
C THR A 508 18.24 8.38 -3.47
N ALA A 509 18.30 7.04 -3.38
CA ALA A 509 19.55 6.30 -3.34
C ALA A 509 20.40 6.52 -4.61
N ALA A 510 19.74 6.69 -5.77
CA ALA A 510 20.40 7.05 -7.02
C ALA A 510 20.76 8.55 -7.14
N GLY A 511 20.52 9.35 -6.09
CA GLY A 511 20.82 10.79 -6.03
C GLY A 511 19.71 11.70 -6.55
N ASP A 512 18.54 11.16 -6.88
CA ASP A 512 17.37 11.89 -7.39
C ASP A 512 16.29 11.97 -6.32
N LEU A 513 16.29 13.07 -5.55
CA LEU A 513 15.32 13.34 -4.49
C LEU A 513 14.10 14.08 -5.05
N GLY A 514 13.45 13.45 -6.03
CA GLY A 514 12.26 13.99 -6.65
C GLY A 514 12.53 15.14 -7.62
#